data_AF-A0AAF3F514-F1
#
_entry.id   AF-A0AAF3F514-F1
#
_cell.length_a   1.000
_cell.length_b   1.000
_cell.length_c   1.000
_cell.angle_alpha   90.00
_cell.angle_beta   90.00
_cell.angle_gamma   90.00
#
_symmetry.space_group_name_H-M   'P 1'
#
loop_
_entity.id
_entity.type
_entity.pdbx_description
1 polymer ?
#
loop_
_entity_poly.entity_id
_entity_poly.type
_entity_poly.pdbx_seq_one_letter_code
_entity_poly.pdbx_strand_id
1 'polypeptide(L)'
;MGREESGEVLSREPLIFRPSLLLSLPNAYDGLFSHFFNRSCLGCGTVPSRAFICLLCSQLVCVGDCCKITQSDMDQEDHISNEVDRHVQQYEHGVAPFLVLNSSLIVIVKKGRGLIWGTVYLDVHGEEDRMLKRGKPLYLSEQRWEALQRDWVEKDFTRASSPWIDIERFYQYLRDPSIYEYRYI
;
A
#
# COMPACT_ATOMS: atom_id res chain seq x y z
N MET A 1 -12.92 -30.19 54.30
CA MET A 1 -13.24 -28.75 54.28
C MET A 1 -12.07 -28.07 53.61
N GLY A 2 -12.18 -27.83 52.31
CA GLY A 2 -11.08 -27.41 51.45
C GLY A 2 -10.74 -25.93 51.59
N ARG A 3 -9.52 -25.58 51.17
CA ARG A 3 -9.18 -24.29 50.57
C ARG A 3 -8.13 -24.53 49.49
N GLU A 4 -8.58 -24.40 48.25
CA GLU A 4 -7.76 -24.17 47.06
C GLU A 4 -7.26 -22.72 47.14
N GLU A 5 -5.96 -22.49 47.00
CA GLU A 5 -5.41 -21.15 46.77
C GLU A 5 -4.88 -21.06 45.34
N SER A 6 -5.75 -20.44 44.53
CA SER A 6 -5.43 -19.50 43.45
C SER A 6 -4.32 -19.92 42.48
N GLY A 7 -4.78 -20.55 41.39
CA GLY A 7 -4.05 -20.55 40.14
C GLY A 7 -3.70 -19.12 39.72
N GLU A 8 -2.48 -18.95 39.20
CA GLU A 8 -2.08 -17.78 38.45
C GLU A 8 -3.05 -17.59 37.29
N VAL A 9 -4.04 -16.73 37.51
CA VAL A 9 -4.91 -16.22 36.47
C VAL A 9 -4.02 -15.37 35.58
N LEU A 10 -3.58 -15.93 34.45
CA LEU A 10 -3.27 -15.15 33.27
C LEU A 10 -4.43 -14.18 33.09
N SER A 11 -4.19 -12.93 33.48
CA SER A 11 -5.17 -11.86 33.57
C SER A 11 -5.66 -11.50 32.18
N ARG A 12 -6.66 -12.25 31.74
CA ARG A 12 -7.94 -11.81 31.15
C ARG A 12 -7.97 -10.88 29.93
N GLU A 13 -6.87 -10.52 29.29
CA GLU A 13 -6.89 -9.94 27.95
C GLU A 13 -5.74 -10.51 27.11
N PRO A 14 -5.99 -11.05 25.90
CA PRO A 14 -4.92 -11.11 24.93
C PRO A 14 -4.50 -9.65 24.68
N LEU A 15 -3.24 -9.31 24.95
CA LEU A 15 -2.61 -8.10 24.43
C LEU A 15 -2.57 -8.26 22.91
N ILE A 16 -3.66 -7.90 22.22
CA ILE A 16 -3.76 -8.11 20.78
C ILE A 16 -2.79 -7.15 20.10
N PHE A 17 -1.59 -7.63 19.83
CA PHE A 17 -0.70 -7.04 18.85
C PHE A 17 -1.41 -7.17 17.48
N ARG A 18 -1.91 -6.05 16.93
CA ARG A 18 -2.49 -5.97 15.58
C ARG A 18 -1.58 -5.19 14.62
N PRO A 19 -0.32 -5.62 14.41
CA PRO A 19 0.62 -4.94 13.51
C PRO A 19 0.19 -5.00 12.04
N SER A 20 -0.82 -5.82 11.72
CA SER A 20 -1.24 -6.16 10.36
C SER A 20 -2.63 -5.63 9.98
N LEU A 21 -3.26 -4.75 10.77
CA LEU A 21 -4.56 -4.21 10.40
C LEU A 21 -4.41 -3.12 9.33
N LEU A 22 -4.95 -3.36 8.14
CA LEU A 22 -5.12 -2.33 7.12
C LEU A 22 -6.27 -1.39 7.50
N LEU A 23 -6.14 -0.11 7.19
CA LEU A 23 -7.21 0.86 7.34
C LEU A 23 -8.39 0.50 6.42
N SER A 24 -9.61 0.68 6.92
CA SER A 24 -10.82 0.51 6.12
C SER A 24 -10.83 1.48 4.95
N LEU A 25 -11.17 0.97 3.77
CA LEU A 25 -11.32 1.76 2.56
C LEU A 25 -12.79 2.16 2.34
N PRO A 26 -13.07 3.36 1.80
CA PRO A 26 -14.42 3.74 1.42
C PRO A 26 -14.92 2.87 0.27
N ASN A 27 -16.23 2.65 0.21
CA ASN A 27 -16.80 1.83 -0.86
C ASN A 27 -16.63 2.46 -2.25
N ALA A 28 -16.91 3.76 -2.42
CA ALA A 28 -16.76 4.43 -3.71
C ALA A 28 -15.35 5.03 -3.86
N TYR A 29 -14.66 4.69 -4.96
CA TYR A 29 -13.31 5.20 -5.23
C TYR A 29 -13.29 6.72 -5.43
N ASP A 30 -14.31 7.29 -6.06
CA ASP A 30 -14.40 8.74 -6.33
C ASP A 30 -14.32 9.58 -5.05
N GLY A 31 -14.87 9.08 -3.95
CA GLY A 31 -14.78 9.72 -2.64
C GLY A 31 -13.35 9.73 -2.10
N LEU A 32 -12.63 8.59 -2.22
CA LEU A 32 -11.21 8.50 -1.88
C LEU A 32 -10.39 9.42 -2.79
N PHE A 33 -10.60 9.33 -4.10
CA PHE A 33 -9.88 10.12 -5.08
C PHE A 33 -10.02 11.61 -4.78
N SER A 34 -11.25 12.10 -4.61
CA SER A 34 -11.54 13.50 -4.32
C SER A 34 -10.94 13.97 -2.99
N HIS A 35 -10.82 13.09 -2.00
CA HIS A 35 -10.23 13.43 -0.71
C HIS A 35 -8.72 13.75 -0.80
N PHE A 36 -8.01 13.01 -1.65
CA PHE A 36 -6.55 13.10 -1.80
C PHE A 36 -6.11 13.91 -3.04
N PHE A 37 -6.98 14.07 -4.03
CA PHE A 37 -6.69 14.83 -5.24
C PHE A 37 -6.30 16.28 -4.90
N ASN A 38 -5.24 16.78 -5.55
CA ASN A 38 -4.66 18.09 -5.30
C ASN A 38 -4.23 18.39 -3.86
N ARG A 39 -4.09 17.37 -3.00
CA ARG A 39 -3.48 17.56 -1.68
C ARG A 39 -1.96 17.73 -1.83
N SER A 40 -1.43 18.71 -1.11
CA SER A 40 0.01 18.88 -0.97
C SER A 40 0.62 17.77 -0.11
N CYS A 41 1.79 17.30 -0.53
CA CYS A 41 2.65 16.46 0.30
C CYS A 41 3.04 17.20 1.58
N LEU A 42 3.01 16.49 2.72
CA LEU A 42 3.44 17.05 4.00
C LEU A 42 4.95 17.31 4.07
N GLY A 43 5.75 16.56 3.29
CA GLY A 43 7.20 16.69 3.24
C GLY A 43 7.70 17.88 2.44
N CYS A 44 7.18 18.11 1.22
CA CYS A 44 7.67 19.17 0.33
C CYS A 44 6.66 20.31 0.08
N GLY A 45 5.41 20.19 0.55
CA GLY A 45 4.37 21.21 0.35
C GLY A 45 3.80 21.31 -1.07
N THR A 46 4.33 20.55 -2.03
CA THR A 46 3.86 20.54 -3.42
C THR A 46 2.81 19.45 -3.65
N VAL A 47 1.94 19.63 -4.65
CA VAL A 47 1.00 18.59 -5.09
C VAL A 47 1.77 17.53 -5.87
N PRO A 48 1.80 16.26 -5.42
CA PRO A 48 2.61 15.25 -6.10
C PRO A 48 1.98 14.85 -7.43
N SER A 49 2.77 14.83 -8.50
CA SER A 49 2.32 14.29 -9.80
C SER A 49 2.00 12.78 -9.73
N ARG A 50 2.58 12.12 -8.72
CA ARG A 50 2.50 10.69 -8.46
C ARG A 50 2.33 10.50 -6.95
N ALA A 51 1.10 10.20 -6.54
CA ALA A 51 0.71 10.10 -5.15
C ALA A 51 0.40 8.66 -4.77
N PHE A 52 1.10 8.18 -3.75
CA PHE A 52 0.87 6.89 -3.10
C PHE A 52 0.22 7.15 -1.75
N ILE A 53 -0.83 6.39 -1.41
CA ILE A 53 -1.52 6.50 -0.12
C ILE A 53 -1.21 5.24 0.69
N CYS A 54 -0.54 5.40 1.82
CA CYS A 54 -0.21 4.26 2.68
C CYS A 54 -1.47 3.71 3.33
N LEU A 55 -1.72 2.40 3.18
CA LEU A 55 -2.90 1.74 3.75
C LEU A 55 -2.78 1.43 5.26
N LEU A 56 -1.61 1.72 5.86
CA LEU A 56 -1.40 1.58 7.30
C LEU A 56 -1.71 2.88 8.06
N CYS A 57 -1.44 4.04 7.44
CA CYS A 57 -1.53 5.34 8.12
C CYS A 57 -2.30 6.43 7.35
N SER A 58 -2.78 6.15 6.14
CA SER A 58 -3.47 7.10 5.27
C SER A 58 -2.64 8.30 4.79
N GLN A 59 -1.32 8.29 5.02
CA GLN A 59 -0.46 9.38 4.55
C GLN A 59 -0.29 9.34 3.03
N LEU A 60 -0.37 10.52 2.41
CA LEU A 60 0.00 10.75 1.03
C LEU A 60 1.52 10.92 0.93
N VAL A 61 2.15 10.06 0.12
CA VAL A 61 3.60 9.96 -0.06
C VAL A 61 3.95 10.17 -1.53
N CYS A 62 4.99 10.96 -1.80
CA CYS A 62 5.42 11.24 -3.16
C CYS A 62 6.27 10.12 -3.75
N VAL A 63 6.09 9.86 -5.04
CA VAL A 63 6.99 9.02 -5.83
C VAL A 63 7.57 9.82 -6.99
N GLY A 64 8.84 10.19 -6.92
CA GLY A 64 9.54 10.90 -7.99
C GLY A 64 10.31 12.13 -7.50
N ASP A 65 10.40 13.14 -8.35
CA ASP A 65 11.43 14.20 -8.21
C ASP A 65 11.19 15.19 -7.05
N CYS A 66 9.96 15.36 -6.57
CA CYS A 66 9.62 16.41 -5.60
C CYS A 66 10.15 16.18 -4.18
N CYS A 67 10.35 14.93 -3.76
CA CYS A 67 10.85 14.58 -2.43
C CYS A 67 12.11 13.70 -2.50
N LYS A 68 12.98 13.95 -3.49
CA LYS A 68 14.27 13.26 -3.57
C LYS A 68 15.11 13.61 -2.35
N ILE A 69 15.61 12.58 -1.69
CA ILE A 69 16.51 12.73 -0.55
C ILE A 69 17.92 12.72 -1.14
N THR A 70 18.60 13.87 -1.12
CA THR A 70 19.98 13.97 -1.59
C THR A 70 20.90 13.27 -0.60
N GLN A 71 21.74 12.35 -1.09
CA GLN A 71 22.74 11.64 -0.31
C GLN A 71 23.85 12.59 0.14
N SER A 72 23.65 13.26 1.27
CA SER A 72 24.75 13.78 2.07
C SER A 72 24.86 12.90 3.31
N ASP A 73 25.89 12.05 3.33
CA ASP A 73 26.47 11.44 4.53
C ASP A 73 25.76 10.23 5.17
N MET A 74 25.31 9.22 4.42
CA MET A 74 24.95 7.91 5.01
C MET A 74 25.62 6.73 4.29
N ASP A 75 26.16 5.81 5.10
CA ASP A 75 26.87 4.60 4.71
C ASP A 75 26.04 3.67 3.80
N GLN A 76 26.75 2.94 2.94
CA GLN A 76 26.31 2.27 1.71
C GLN A 76 25.29 1.11 1.84
N GLU A 77 24.67 0.87 3.01
CA GLU A 77 23.88 -0.36 3.23
C GLU A 77 22.36 -0.18 3.19
N ASP A 78 21.82 1.03 3.42
CA ASP A 78 20.37 1.30 3.31
C ASP A 78 20.12 2.50 2.38
N HIS A 79 20.01 2.24 1.07
CA HIS A 79 19.69 3.24 0.05
C HIS A 79 18.27 3.83 0.24
N ILE A 80 18.13 4.90 1.02
CA ILE A 80 16.94 5.76 1.02
C ILE A 80 17.12 6.80 -0.09
N SER A 81 16.52 6.59 -1.26
CA SER A 81 16.60 7.56 -2.36
C SER A 81 15.36 8.47 -2.47
N ASN A 82 14.24 8.04 -1.89
CA ASN A 82 12.93 8.67 -2.08
C ASN A 82 12.05 8.63 -0.82
N GLU A 83 10.96 9.39 -0.86
CA GLU A 83 10.04 9.54 0.27
C GLU A 83 9.32 8.23 0.64
N VAL A 84 9.03 7.38 -0.33
CA VAL A 84 8.38 6.08 -0.06
C VAL A 84 9.31 5.18 0.75
N ASP A 85 10.58 5.10 0.40
CA ASP A 85 11.54 4.30 1.17
C ASP A 85 11.70 4.81 2.60
N ARG A 86 11.84 6.13 2.76
CA ARG A 86 11.86 6.76 4.09
C ARG A 86 10.58 6.45 4.89
N HIS A 87 9.42 6.52 4.24
CA HIS A 87 8.13 6.25 4.87
C HIS A 87 7.99 4.77 5.27
N VAL A 88 8.49 3.85 4.45
CA VAL A 88 8.38 2.41 4.71
C VAL A 88 9.31 1.97 5.86
N GLN A 89 10.47 2.61 6.02
CA GLN A 89 11.43 2.31 7.09
C GLN A 89 10.91 2.60 8.51
N GLN A 90 9.89 3.44 8.66
CA GLN A 90 9.29 3.70 9.97
C GLN A 90 8.50 2.49 10.51
N TYR A 91 8.21 1.49 9.67
CA TYR A 91 7.51 0.27 10.07
C TYR A 91 8.51 -0.84 10.41
N GLU A 92 8.19 -1.66 11.41
CA GLU A 92 9.08 -2.68 12.00
C GLU A 92 9.71 -3.67 11.01
N HIS A 93 9.14 -3.83 9.81
CA HIS A 93 9.64 -4.74 8.79
C HIS A 93 10.08 -4.05 7.48
N GLY A 94 10.02 -2.73 7.42
CA GLY A 94 10.32 -2.01 6.18
C GLY A 94 9.44 -2.48 5.01
N VAL A 95 8.15 -2.75 5.27
CA VAL A 95 7.16 -3.10 4.25
C VAL A 95 5.87 -2.32 4.51
N ALA A 96 5.25 -1.77 3.46
CA ALA A 96 3.90 -1.24 3.54
C ALA A 96 3.12 -1.41 2.21
N PRO A 97 1.80 -1.63 2.26
CA PRO A 97 0.91 -1.57 1.11
C PRO A 97 0.47 -0.12 0.84
N PHE A 98 0.46 0.26 -0.43
CA PHE A 98 0.05 1.58 -0.90
C PHE A 98 -1.03 1.47 -1.96
N LEU A 99 -1.98 2.40 -1.93
CA LEU A 99 -2.90 2.64 -3.04
C LEU A 99 -2.36 3.77 -3.92
N VAL A 100 -2.23 3.50 -5.22
CA VAL A 100 -1.77 4.47 -6.22
C VAL A 100 -2.96 5.27 -6.73
N LEU A 101 -2.99 6.56 -6.39
CA LEU A 101 -4.18 7.41 -6.57
C LEU A 101 -4.65 7.57 -8.02
N ASN A 102 -3.74 7.50 -9.00
CA ASN A 102 -4.08 7.71 -10.42
C ASN A 102 -4.30 6.41 -11.20
N SER A 103 -4.28 5.25 -10.52
CA SER A 103 -4.48 3.95 -11.18
C SER A 103 -5.29 2.93 -10.39
N SER A 104 -5.73 3.29 -9.17
CA SER A 104 -6.37 2.41 -8.17
C SER A 104 -5.60 1.14 -7.81
N LEU A 105 -4.34 1.01 -8.25
CA LEU A 105 -3.52 -0.16 -7.98
C LEU A 105 -3.05 -0.17 -6.54
N ILE A 106 -2.96 -1.37 -5.97
CA ILE A 106 -2.28 -1.69 -4.73
C ILE A 106 -0.86 -2.14 -5.05
N VAL A 107 0.11 -1.52 -4.40
CA VAL A 107 1.53 -1.83 -4.51
C VAL A 107 2.06 -2.16 -3.12
N ILE A 108 2.71 -3.30 -2.99
CA ILE A 108 3.47 -3.65 -1.80
C ILE A 108 4.89 -3.12 -1.97
N VAL A 109 5.35 -2.27 -1.06
CA VAL A 109 6.70 -1.70 -1.13
C VAL A 109 7.56 -2.24 -0.01
N LYS A 110 8.79 -2.64 -0.35
CA LYS A 110 9.83 -3.14 0.55
C LYS A 110 11.21 -2.73 0.02
N LYS A 111 12.00 -2.02 0.82
CA LYS A 111 13.41 -1.68 0.54
C LYS A 111 13.67 -1.19 -0.90
N GLY A 112 13.06 -0.09 -1.33
CA GLY A 112 13.26 0.46 -2.69
C GLY A 112 12.52 -0.27 -3.81
N ARG A 113 11.83 -1.38 -3.50
CA ARG A 113 11.16 -2.20 -4.49
C ARG A 113 9.65 -2.23 -4.27
N GLY A 114 8.89 -2.10 -5.34
CA GLY A 114 7.45 -2.28 -5.38
C GLY A 114 7.07 -3.56 -6.09
N LEU A 115 5.96 -4.17 -5.68
CA LEU A 115 5.31 -5.28 -6.35
C LEU A 115 3.82 -4.94 -6.51
N ILE A 116 3.30 -5.06 -7.73
CA ILE A 116 1.90 -4.76 -8.04
C ILE A 116 1.07 -5.95 -7.58
N TRP A 117 0.26 -5.74 -6.55
CA TRP A 117 -0.67 -6.75 -6.06
C TRP A 117 -1.91 -6.86 -6.98
N GLY A 118 -2.41 -5.71 -7.46
CA GLY A 118 -3.61 -5.63 -8.29
C GLY A 118 -4.46 -4.42 -7.93
N THR A 119 -5.78 -4.49 -8.05
CA THR A 119 -6.70 -3.47 -7.50
C THR A 119 -7.80 -4.11 -6.68
N VAL A 120 -8.24 -3.41 -5.64
CA VAL A 120 -9.41 -3.78 -4.83
C VAL A 120 -10.68 -3.04 -5.27
N TYR A 121 -10.59 -2.16 -6.27
CA TYR A 121 -11.70 -1.37 -6.79
C TYR A 121 -12.08 -1.83 -8.20
N LEU A 122 -13.34 -2.21 -8.38
CA LEU A 122 -13.89 -2.73 -9.62
C LEU A 122 -15.11 -1.92 -10.05
N ASP A 123 -15.40 -1.88 -11.35
CA ASP A 123 -16.67 -1.34 -11.80
C ASP A 123 -17.84 -2.27 -11.45
N VAL A 124 -19.07 -1.84 -11.74
CA VAL A 124 -20.30 -2.60 -11.45
C VAL A 124 -20.39 -3.95 -12.16
N HIS A 125 -19.55 -4.20 -13.16
CA HIS A 125 -19.46 -5.46 -13.89
C HIS A 125 -18.33 -6.35 -13.38
N GLY A 126 -17.61 -5.91 -12.34
CA GLY A 126 -16.45 -6.62 -11.82
C GLY A 126 -15.18 -6.41 -12.65
N GLU A 127 -15.15 -5.41 -13.55
CA GLU A 127 -13.99 -5.12 -14.37
C GLU A 127 -13.10 -4.05 -13.75
N GLU A 128 -11.80 -4.16 -13.98
CA GLU A 128 -10.85 -3.11 -13.61
C GLU A 128 -10.93 -1.92 -14.58
N ASP A 129 -10.70 -0.71 -14.07
CA ASP A 129 -10.41 0.46 -14.91
C ASP A 129 -8.91 0.79 -14.85
N ARG A 130 -8.16 0.14 -15.73
CA ARG A 130 -6.70 0.24 -15.79
C ARG A 130 -6.26 1.68 -15.98
N MET A 131 -5.42 2.17 -15.06
CA MET A 131 -4.93 3.55 -15.07
C MET A 131 -6.05 4.59 -15.11
N LEU A 132 -7.27 4.22 -14.67
CA LEU A 132 -8.47 5.04 -14.70
C LEU A 132 -8.81 5.62 -16.09
N LYS A 133 -8.49 4.88 -17.16
CA LYS A 133 -8.63 5.37 -18.54
C LYS A 133 -10.06 5.36 -19.06
N ARG A 134 -10.92 4.46 -18.59
CA ARG A 134 -12.33 4.35 -19.02
C ARG A 134 -13.22 5.38 -18.30
N GLY A 135 -12.78 5.87 -17.14
CA GLY A 135 -13.54 6.81 -16.31
C GLY A 135 -14.80 6.16 -15.71
N LYS A 136 -14.76 4.86 -15.42
CA LYS A 136 -15.90 4.15 -14.83
C LYS A 136 -15.92 4.36 -13.32
N PRO A 137 -17.09 4.55 -12.71
CA PRO A 137 -17.21 4.48 -11.25
C PRO A 137 -16.69 3.14 -10.74
N LEU A 138 -15.82 3.18 -9.75
CA LEU A 138 -15.25 1.99 -9.12
C LEU A 138 -15.70 1.86 -7.67
N TYR A 139 -15.90 0.61 -7.26
CA TYR A 139 -16.39 0.24 -5.96
C TYR A 139 -15.48 -0.81 -5.32
N LEU A 140 -15.31 -0.72 -4.01
CA LEU A 140 -14.52 -1.66 -3.23
C LEU A 140 -15.12 -3.06 -3.35
N SER A 141 -14.35 -3.99 -3.90
CA SER A 141 -14.65 -5.41 -3.90
C SER A 141 -14.26 -6.00 -2.55
N GLU A 142 -15.26 -6.42 -1.77
CA GLU A 142 -15.04 -7.07 -0.47
C GLU A 142 -14.16 -8.31 -0.62
N GLN A 143 -14.42 -9.13 -1.63
CA GLN A 143 -13.61 -10.32 -1.94
C GLN A 143 -12.12 -9.99 -2.17
N ARG A 144 -11.81 -8.96 -2.97
CA ARG A 144 -10.42 -8.58 -3.23
C ARG A 144 -9.80 -7.89 -2.02
N TRP A 145 -10.57 -7.14 -1.25
CA TRP A 145 -10.11 -6.52 -0.01
C TRP A 145 -9.71 -7.56 1.04
N GLU A 146 -10.55 -8.58 1.26
CA GLU A 146 -10.24 -9.70 2.16
C GLU A 146 -9.02 -10.50 1.69
N ALA A 147 -8.87 -10.69 0.37
CA ALA A 147 -7.68 -11.33 -0.19
C ALA A 147 -6.40 -10.52 0.12
N LEU A 148 -6.42 -9.21 -0.09
CA LEU A 148 -5.29 -8.35 0.26
C LEU A 148 -4.98 -8.37 1.76
N GLN A 149 -6.01 -8.35 2.62
CA GLN A 149 -5.82 -8.42 4.07
C GLN A 149 -5.18 -9.74 4.50
N ARG A 150 -5.61 -10.86 3.93
CA ARG A 150 -5.01 -12.18 4.17
C ARG A 150 -3.56 -12.22 3.74
N ASP A 151 -3.27 -11.86 2.49
CA ASP A 151 -1.91 -11.82 1.94
C ASP A 151 -1.00 -10.90 2.78
N TRP A 152 -1.54 -9.77 3.27
CA TRP A 152 -0.82 -8.84 4.14
C TRP A 152 -0.52 -9.41 5.54
N VAL A 153 -1.44 -10.20 6.11
CA VAL A 153 -1.22 -10.87 7.40
C VAL A 153 -0.20 -12.01 7.25
N GLU A 154 -0.33 -12.81 6.20
CA GLU A 154 0.54 -13.96 5.90
C GLU A 154 1.92 -13.53 5.40
N LYS A 155 2.06 -12.27 4.94
CA LYS A 155 3.25 -11.75 4.25
C LYS A 155 3.61 -12.55 2.99
N ASP A 156 2.60 -13.17 2.38
CA ASP A 156 2.69 -13.92 1.14
C ASP A 156 1.99 -13.13 0.03
N PHE A 157 2.78 -12.68 -0.94
CA PHE A 157 2.31 -11.93 -2.10
C PHE A 157 2.51 -12.71 -3.39
N THR A 158 2.58 -14.04 -3.35
CA THR A 158 2.73 -14.90 -4.52
C THR A 158 1.58 -14.78 -5.53
N ARG A 159 0.41 -14.31 -5.09
CA ARG A 159 -0.74 -14.00 -5.95
C ARG A 159 -0.57 -12.73 -6.78
N ALA A 160 0.41 -11.91 -6.45
CA ALA A 160 0.68 -10.69 -7.18
C ALA A 160 1.18 -10.98 -8.60
N SER A 161 0.78 -10.12 -9.53
CA SER A 161 1.00 -10.34 -10.96
C SER A 161 2.35 -9.83 -11.47
N SER A 162 3.08 -9.02 -10.68
CA SER A 162 4.36 -8.47 -11.10
C SER A 162 5.54 -8.98 -10.27
N PRO A 163 6.75 -9.05 -10.86
CA PRO A 163 7.97 -9.16 -10.08
C PRO A 163 8.16 -7.91 -9.20
N TRP A 164 9.07 -8.01 -8.23
CA TRP A 164 9.56 -6.85 -7.50
C TRP A 164 10.38 -5.96 -8.44
N ILE A 165 9.95 -4.72 -8.60
CA ILE A 165 10.56 -3.71 -9.47
C ILE A 165 11.04 -2.52 -8.66
N ASP A 166 12.04 -1.82 -9.18
CA ASP A 166 12.50 -0.55 -8.61
C ASP A 166 11.35 0.47 -8.56
N ILE A 167 11.09 1.03 -7.38
CA ILE A 167 9.98 1.95 -7.16
C ILE A 167 10.13 3.24 -7.95
N GLU A 168 11.36 3.68 -8.26
CA GLU A 168 11.61 4.86 -9.08
C GLU A 168 11.17 4.65 -10.54
N ARG A 169 11.23 3.40 -11.01
CA ARG A 169 10.84 2.98 -12.36
C ARG A 169 9.40 2.50 -12.44
N PHE A 170 8.66 2.48 -11.33
CA PHE A 170 7.30 1.95 -11.24
C PHE A 170 6.36 2.47 -12.35
N TYR A 171 6.33 3.78 -12.59
CA TYR A 171 5.47 4.36 -13.63
C TYR A 171 5.92 4.07 -15.06
N GLN A 172 7.19 3.74 -15.28
CA GLN A 172 7.66 3.25 -16.58
C GLN A 172 7.12 1.83 -16.81
N TYR A 173 7.18 1.00 -15.76
CA TYR A 173 6.63 -0.35 -15.78
C TYR A 173 5.12 -0.35 -16.04
N LEU A 174 4.34 0.54 -15.39
CA LEU A 174 2.88 0.65 -15.63
C LEU A 174 2.46 0.95 -17.08
N ARG A 175 3.38 1.48 -17.90
CA ARG A 175 3.15 1.76 -19.31
C ARG A 175 3.38 0.55 -20.20
N ASP A 176 4.05 -0.49 -19.70
CA ASP A 176 4.28 -1.73 -20.40
C ASP A 176 2.98 -2.57 -20.40
N PRO A 177 2.39 -2.89 -21.57
CA PRO A 177 1.17 -3.70 -21.64
C PRO A 177 1.33 -5.13 -21.10
N SER A 178 2.54 -5.70 -21.14
CA SER A 178 2.81 -7.09 -20.76
C SER A 178 2.55 -7.37 -19.28
N ILE A 179 2.60 -6.34 -18.45
CA ILE A 179 2.39 -6.47 -17.00
C ILE A 179 0.95 -6.85 -16.65
N TYR A 180 0.02 -6.60 -17.57
CA TYR A 180 -1.40 -6.92 -17.42
C TYR A 180 -1.78 -8.25 -18.10
N GLU A 181 -0.82 -8.94 -18.73
CA GLU A 181 -1.03 -10.29 -19.29
C GLU A 181 -0.97 -11.37 -18.21
N TYR A 182 -0.29 -11.10 -17.09
CA TYR A 182 -0.39 -11.86 -15.86
C TYR A 182 -1.72 -11.52 -15.18
N ARG A 183 -2.71 -12.40 -15.37
CA ARG A 183 -4.07 -12.24 -14.84
C ARG A 183 -4.05 -11.91 -13.35
N TYR A 184 -4.60 -10.75 -13.01
CA TYR A 184 -5.02 -10.41 -11.66
C TYR A 184 -6.13 -11.37 -11.23
N ILE A 185 -6.13 -11.69 -9.94
CA ILE A 185 -7.05 -12.60 -9.23
C ILE A 185 -8.51 -12.46 -9.70
#